data_AF-A0A6G2UW45-F1
#
_entry.id   AF-A0A6G2UW45-F1
#
_cell.length_a   1.000
_cell.length_b   1.000
_cell.length_c   1.000
_cell.angle_alpha   90.00
_cell.angle_beta   90.00
_cell.angle_gamma   90.00
#
_symmetry.space_group_name_H-M   'P 1'
#
loop_
_entity.id
_entity.type
_entity.pdbx_description
1 polymer ?
#
loop_
_entity_poly.entity_id
_entity_poly.type
_entity_poly.pdbx_seq_one_letter_code
_entity_poly.pdbx_strand_id
1 'polypeptide(L)'
;MRRAASVITAVFAALLATLLVVPAAQAAGWPVVQSGDKGADVTTVQHLLTARGFSTTADGDFGPGTVSSVRSFQSANGLSADGAVGPASWPKLIVTVSNGSNGSAVKALQVQLNKYGGGLTVDGAFGAGTEAKVRAFQQSKGLSPVDGIVGPATWEALLSGSGSGSGGGSGTLTHAQAAAQFNAAGIGWVSSGNCSDRTKSTCTSFDGLRATTANGAVALKQAVGGCTLTITGGTETGHTPGTYSHGNGYKLDFQRVACLTSHITNTFAYSGTRSDGATLYTAPSGNIYADEKTHWDVTFVG
;
A
#
# COMPACT_ATOMS: atom_id res chain seq x y z
N MET A 1 -74.42 34.55 19.69
CA MET A 1 -73.44 34.65 18.58
C MET A 1 -72.08 35.01 19.15
N ARG A 2 -71.07 34.14 19.05
CA ARG A 2 -69.66 34.44 18.70
C ARG A 2 -68.84 33.15 18.85
N ARG A 3 -68.03 32.91 17.83
CA ARG A 3 -67.44 31.64 17.39
C ARG A 3 -66.24 31.23 18.24
N ALA A 4 -66.11 29.93 18.49
CA ALA A 4 -64.86 29.30 18.90
C ALA A 4 -63.92 29.21 17.68
N ALA A 5 -62.64 29.50 17.87
CA ALA A 5 -61.58 29.21 16.91
C ALA A 5 -60.51 28.40 17.63
N SER A 6 -60.44 27.12 17.28
CA SER A 6 -59.37 26.20 17.64
C SER A 6 -58.07 26.64 16.96
N VAL A 7 -56.99 26.77 17.74
CA VAL A 7 -55.63 26.83 17.20
C VAL A 7 -54.95 25.51 17.52
N ILE A 8 -54.75 24.69 16.50
CA ILE A 8 -53.94 23.48 16.52
C ILE A 8 -52.49 23.93 16.39
N THR A 9 -51.72 23.85 17.47
CA THR A 9 -50.28 24.09 17.44
C THR A 9 -49.58 22.82 16.95
N ALA A 10 -48.97 22.88 15.78
CA ALA A 10 -48.25 21.77 15.16
C ALA A 10 -46.96 21.43 15.93
N VAL A 11 -46.72 20.13 16.09
CA VAL A 11 -45.52 19.53 16.66
C VAL A 11 -44.38 19.59 15.64
N PHE A 12 -43.28 20.28 15.95
CA PHE A 12 -42.02 20.16 15.21
C PHE A 12 -41.05 19.27 16.00
N ALA A 13 -40.94 18.01 15.58
CA ALA A 13 -39.88 17.13 16.03
C ALA A 13 -38.59 17.50 15.27
N ALA A 14 -37.67 18.20 15.94
CA ALA A 14 -36.34 18.44 15.44
C ALA A 14 -35.50 17.16 15.63
N LEU A 15 -35.40 16.32 14.59
CA LEU A 15 -34.37 15.28 14.53
C LEU A 15 -33.02 15.96 14.24
N LEU A 16 -32.19 16.09 15.27
CA LEU A 16 -30.79 16.46 15.11
C LEU A 16 -30.05 15.26 14.50
N ALA A 17 -29.88 15.27 13.17
CA ALA A 17 -28.97 14.33 12.51
C ALA A 17 -27.53 14.73 12.85
N THR A 18 -26.91 14.05 13.81
CA THR A 18 -25.47 14.15 14.04
C THR A 18 -24.74 13.62 12.82
N LEU A 19 -24.20 14.55 12.03
CA LEU A 19 -23.28 14.23 10.93
C LEU A 19 -22.00 13.65 11.54
N LEU A 20 -21.87 12.33 11.54
CA LEU A 20 -20.57 11.70 11.78
C LEU A 20 -19.69 12.10 10.59
N VAL A 21 -18.81 13.08 10.80
CA VAL A 21 -17.67 13.30 9.91
C VAL A 21 -16.77 12.09 10.11
N VAL A 22 -17.00 11.05 9.32
CA VAL A 22 -16.07 9.94 9.22
C VAL A 22 -14.78 10.55 8.68
N PRO A 23 -13.65 10.49 9.39
CA PRO A 23 -12.39 10.94 8.83
C PRO A 23 -12.14 10.11 7.57
N ALA A 24 -11.91 10.79 6.44
CA ALA A 24 -11.53 10.14 5.20
C ALA A 24 -10.32 9.26 5.52
N ALA A 25 -10.49 7.94 5.38
CA ALA A 25 -9.42 6.98 5.52
C ALA A 25 -8.22 7.50 4.73
N GLN A 26 -7.11 7.77 5.42
CA GLN A 26 -5.90 8.32 4.82
C GLN A 26 -5.47 7.33 3.72
N ALA A 27 -5.69 7.72 2.47
CA ALA A 27 -5.39 6.88 1.32
C ALA A 27 -3.89 6.64 1.25
N ALA A 28 -3.50 5.38 1.09
CA ALA A 28 -2.14 5.00 0.80
C ALA A 28 -1.69 5.71 -0.48
N GLY A 29 -0.59 6.47 -0.40
CA GLY A 29 -0.16 7.35 -1.48
C GLY A 29 0.13 6.62 -2.79
N TRP A 30 0.01 7.37 -3.90
CA TRP A 30 0.35 6.90 -5.24
C TRP A 30 1.72 6.21 -5.34
N PRO A 31 1.83 5.04 -6.00
CA PRO A 31 3.11 4.34 -6.15
C PRO A 31 4.04 5.10 -7.10
N VAL A 32 5.32 4.71 -7.11
CA VAL A 32 6.26 5.09 -8.16
C VAL A 32 6.43 3.91 -9.10
N VAL A 33 6.17 4.12 -10.39
CA VAL A 33 6.43 3.15 -11.47
C VAL A 33 7.48 3.73 -12.40
N GLN A 34 8.59 3.03 -12.60
CA GLN A 34 9.79 3.56 -13.24
C GLN A 34 10.51 2.51 -14.10
N SER A 35 11.60 2.94 -14.74
CA SER A 35 12.39 2.07 -15.61
C SER A 35 12.84 0.79 -14.92
N GLY A 36 12.67 -0.33 -15.61
CA GLY A 36 13.00 -1.66 -15.09
C GLY A 36 11.84 -2.36 -14.38
N ASP A 37 10.80 -1.62 -13.99
CA ASP A 37 9.57 -2.24 -13.46
C ASP A 37 8.89 -3.09 -14.52
N LYS A 38 8.14 -4.10 -14.05
CA LYS A 38 7.34 -5.00 -14.89
C LYS A 38 5.98 -5.28 -14.25
N GLY A 39 5.05 -5.77 -15.05
CA GLY A 39 3.77 -6.31 -14.59
C GLY A 39 2.58 -5.36 -14.76
N ALA A 40 1.48 -5.66 -14.05
CA ALA A 40 0.17 -5.03 -14.24
C ALA A 40 0.21 -3.50 -14.09
N ASP A 41 1.00 -2.97 -13.15
CA ASP A 41 1.11 -1.52 -12.92
C ASP A 41 1.79 -0.80 -14.09
N VAL A 42 2.77 -1.45 -14.72
CA VAL A 42 3.38 -0.96 -15.95
C VAL A 42 2.40 -1.01 -17.11
N THR A 43 1.68 -2.12 -17.29
CA THR A 43 0.63 -2.24 -18.32
C THR A 43 -0.45 -1.16 -18.13
N THR A 44 -0.81 -0.85 -16.89
CA THR A 44 -1.72 0.25 -16.55
C THR A 44 -1.16 1.60 -16.98
N VAL A 45 0.11 1.92 -16.65
CA VAL A 45 0.77 3.15 -17.12
C VAL A 45 0.73 3.23 -18.65
N GLN A 46 1.12 2.15 -19.35
CA GLN A 46 1.18 2.12 -20.81
C GLN A 46 -0.18 2.36 -21.47
N HIS A 47 -1.24 1.75 -20.92
CA HIS A 47 -2.61 1.98 -21.38
C HIS A 47 -3.11 3.40 -21.07
N LEU A 48 -2.81 3.95 -19.90
CA LEU A 48 -3.20 5.32 -19.54
C LEU A 48 -2.45 6.35 -20.38
N LEU A 49 -1.16 6.15 -20.66
CA LEU A 49 -0.39 7.00 -21.58
C LEU A 49 -1.04 7.00 -22.98
N THR A 50 -1.41 5.81 -23.48
CA THR A 50 -2.13 5.69 -24.75
C THR A 50 -3.46 6.42 -24.73
N ALA A 51 -4.22 6.34 -23.62
CA ALA A 51 -5.47 7.07 -23.45
C ALA A 51 -5.28 8.61 -23.41
N ARG A 52 -4.09 9.06 -23.01
CA ARG A 52 -3.68 10.48 -23.01
C ARG A 52 -3.03 10.93 -24.33
N GLY A 53 -2.96 10.06 -25.34
CA GLY A 53 -2.36 10.36 -26.64
C GLY A 53 -0.85 10.13 -26.72
N PHE A 54 -0.22 9.59 -25.68
CA PHE A 54 1.20 9.23 -25.64
C PHE A 54 1.33 7.73 -25.90
N SER A 55 1.29 7.34 -27.18
CA SER A 55 1.33 5.92 -27.56
C SER A 55 2.58 5.21 -27.04
N THR A 56 2.40 3.99 -26.54
CA THR A 56 3.48 3.05 -26.18
C THR A 56 2.95 1.63 -26.29
N THR A 57 3.85 0.66 -26.49
CA THR A 57 3.49 -0.75 -26.42
C THR A 57 3.05 -1.07 -24.98
N ALA A 58 1.91 -1.74 -24.83
CA ALA A 58 1.40 -2.20 -23.54
C ALA A 58 1.81 -3.66 -23.29
N ASP A 59 3.11 -3.89 -23.11
CA ASP A 59 3.73 -5.21 -22.91
C ASP A 59 3.98 -5.54 -21.42
N GLY A 60 3.71 -4.59 -20.51
CA GLY A 60 4.00 -4.74 -19.10
C GLY A 60 5.47 -4.57 -18.75
N ASP A 61 6.31 -4.07 -19.65
CA ASP A 61 7.72 -3.79 -19.42
C ASP A 61 8.00 -2.27 -19.45
N PHE A 62 8.57 -1.73 -18.37
CA PHE A 62 8.92 -0.31 -18.30
C PHE A 62 10.29 -0.08 -18.95
N GLY A 63 10.35 -0.38 -20.25
CA GLY A 63 11.53 -0.22 -21.08
C GLY A 63 11.72 1.22 -21.60
N PRO A 64 12.76 1.44 -22.43
CA PRO A 64 13.10 2.77 -22.95
C PRO A 64 11.96 3.46 -23.71
N GLY A 65 11.12 2.70 -24.43
CA GLY A 65 9.93 3.23 -25.11
C GLY A 65 8.94 3.86 -24.11
N THR A 66 8.59 3.11 -23.06
CA THR A 66 7.73 3.60 -21.96
C THR A 66 8.32 4.83 -21.28
N VAL A 67 9.63 4.83 -20.98
CA VAL A 67 10.34 6.00 -20.40
C VAL A 67 10.20 7.23 -21.30
N SER A 68 10.40 7.09 -22.60
CA SER A 68 10.27 8.19 -23.57
C SER A 68 8.84 8.76 -23.62
N SER A 69 7.82 7.88 -23.61
CA SER A 69 6.42 8.30 -23.59
C SER A 69 6.03 8.98 -22.27
N VAL A 70 6.55 8.51 -21.12
CA VAL A 70 6.36 9.18 -19.82
C VAL A 70 6.98 10.57 -19.80
N ARG A 71 8.22 10.74 -20.29
CA ARG A 71 8.87 12.07 -20.37
C ARG A 71 8.10 13.04 -21.26
N SER A 72 7.57 12.54 -22.37
CA SER A 72 6.74 13.33 -23.29
C SER A 72 5.44 13.77 -22.61
N PHE A 73 4.76 12.84 -21.92
CA PHE A 73 3.57 13.13 -21.12
C PHE A 73 3.86 14.18 -20.03
N GLN A 74 4.94 13.99 -19.27
CA GLN A 74 5.35 14.91 -18.20
C GLN A 74 5.62 16.31 -18.74
N SER A 75 6.40 16.42 -19.82
CA SER A 75 6.73 17.70 -20.45
C SER A 75 5.46 18.43 -20.94
N ALA A 76 4.55 17.72 -21.61
CA ALA A 76 3.28 18.27 -22.08
C ALA A 76 2.35 18.73 -20.94
N ASN A 77 2.57 18.25 -19.72
CA ASN A 77 1.73 18.52 -18.56
C ASN A 77 2.40 19.44 -17.52
N GLY A 78 3.54 20.04 -17.86
CA GLY A 78 4.29 20.96 -16.99
C GLY A 78 4.93 20.28 -15.77
N LEU A 79 5.27 18.99 -15.89
CA LEU A 79 5.95 18.22 -14.85
C LEU A 79 7.46 18.10 -15.15
N SER A 80 8.25 17.75 -14.13
CA SER A 80 9.61 17.27 -14.35
C SER A 80 9.60 16.03 -15.25
N ALA A 81 10.35 16.06 -16.34
CA ALA A 81 10.45 14.96 -17.30
C ALA A 81 11.47 13.89 -16.86
N ASP A 82 11.34 13.38 -15.64
CA ASP A 82 12.25 12.39 -15.06
C ASP A 82 12.07 10.98 -15.67
N GLY A 83 10.92 10.70 -16.27
CA GLY A 83 10.59 9.40 -16.86
C GLY A 83 10.02 8.38 -15.86
N ALA A 84 9.69 8.80 -14.65
CA ALA A 84 9.04 7.98 -13.62
C ALA A 84 7.60 8.46 -13.33
N VAL A 85 6.66 7.54 -13.22
CA VAL A 85 5.27 7.86 -12.87
C VAL A 85 5.12 7.82 -11.35
N GLY A 86 5.34 8.96 -10.70
CA GLY A 86 5.14 9.15 -9.25
C GLY A 86 3.93 10.01 -8.89
N PRO A 87 3.79 10.42 -7.61
CA PRO A 87 2.61 11.15 -7.09
C PRO A 87 2.22 12.42 -7.83
N ALA A 88 3.16 13.12 -8.46
CA ALA A 88 2.86 14.30 -9.29
C ALA A 88 2.31 13.94 -10.69
N SER A 89 2.67 12.76 -11.20
CA SER A 89 2.28 12.27 -12.53
C SER A 89 0.91 11.61 -12.50
N TRP A 90 0.60 10.80 -11.48
CA TRP A 90 -0.63 10.02 -11.41
C TRP A 90 -1.93 10.82 -11.53
N PRO A 91 -2.15 11.91 -10.76
CA PRO A 91 -3.38 12.70 -10.87
C PRO A 91 -3.61 13.27 -12.27
N LYS A 92 -2.53 13.49 -13.02
CA LYS A 92 -2.57 13.98 -14.40
C LYS A 92 -2.63 12.86 -15.44
N LEU A 93 -2.33 11.62 -15.08
CA LEU A 93 -2.28 10.48 -16.00
C LEU A 93 -3.61 9.71 -16.00
N ILE A 94 -4.18 9.47 -14.82
CA ILE A 94 -5.41 8.69 -14.66
C ILE A 94 -6.60 9.29 -15.43
N VAL A 95 -7.54 8.44 -15.81
CA VAL A 95 -8.77 8.84 -16.49
C VAL A 95 -9.93 8.29 -15.68
N THR A 96 -10.88 9.14 -15.31
CA THR A 96 -12.11 8.67 -14.66
C THR A 96 -12.91 7.86 -15.66
N VAL A 97 -13.22 6.61 -15.32
CA VAL A 97 -14.01 5.71 -16.15
C VAL A 97 -15.21 5.16 -15.37
N SER A 98 -16.31 4.94 -16.07
CA SER A 98 -17.58 4.42 -15.55
C SER A 98 -18.26 3.56 -16.62
N ASN A 99 -19.41 2.95 -16.28
CA ASN A 99 -20.22 2.21 -17.23
C ASN A 99 -20.46 3.04 -18.52
N GLY A 100 -20.27 2.40 -19.68
CA GLY A 100 -20.32 3.01 -21.00
C GLY A 100 -18.99 3.60 -21.49
N SER A 101 -17.97 3.71 -20.64
CA SER A 101 -16.62 4.11 -21.07
C SER A 101 -15.99 3.03 -21.96
N ASN A 102 -15.13 3.45 -22.88
CA ASN A 102 -14.40 2.54 -23.78
C ASN A 102 -12.95 2.98 -23.98
N GLY A 103 -12.09 2.06 -24.41
CA GLY A 103 -10.72 2.34 -24.85
C GLY A 103 -9.64 2.00 -23.82
N SER A 104 -8.43 2.54 -24.01
CA SER A 104 -7.23 2.12 -23.27
C SER A 104 -7.33 2.38 -21.76
N ALA A 105 -8.01 3.44 -21.32
CA ALA A 105 -8.25 3.66 -19.89
C ALA A 105 -9.09 2.55 -19.23
N VAL A 106 -10.03 1.96 -19.97
CA VAL A 106 -10.80 0.81 -19.48
C VAL A 106 -9.94 -0.45 -19.47
N LYS A 107 -9.05 -0.64 -20.46
CA LYS A 107 -8.08 -1.75 -20.43
C LYS A 107 -7.17 -1.66 -19.21
N ALA A 108 -6.68 -0.46 -18.88
CA ALA A 108 -5.92 -0.20 -17.66
C ALA A 108 -6.67 -0.63 -16.40
N LEU A 109 -7.97 -0.32 -16.32
CA LEU A 109 -8.83 -0.73 -15.20
C LEU A 109 -9.00 -2.25 -15.14
N GLN A 110 -9.32 -2.89 -16.26
CA GLN A 110 -9.56 -4.33 -16.34
C GLN A 110 -8.30 -5.12 -15.93
N VAL A 111 -7.11 -4.66 -16.35
CA VAL A 111 -5.83 -5.20 -15.88
C VAL A 111 -5.71 -5.13 -14.36
N GLN A 112 -6.01 -3.98 -13.75
CA GLN A 112 -5.91 -3.84 -12.30
C GLN A 112 -6.95 -4.66 -11.55
N LEU A 113 -8.21 -4.68 -11.99
CA LEU A 113 -9.24 -5.52 -11.38
C LEU A 113 -8.89 -7.00 -11.45
N ASN A 114 -8.22 -7.46 -12.52
CA ASN A 114 -7.75 -8.83 -12.63
C ASN A 114 -6.65 -9.18 -11.63
N LYS A 115 -5.79 -8.23 -11.25
CA LYS A 115 -4.84 -8.40 -10.13
C LYS A 115 -5.55 -8.74 -8.82
N TYR A 116 -6.77 -8.24 -8.64
CA TYR A 116 -7.63 -8.52 -7.48
C TYR A 116 -8.63 -9.66 -7.71
N GLY A 117 -8.38 -10.57 -8.66
CA GLY A 117 -9.25 -11.72 -8.92
C GLY A 117 -10.52 -11.39 -9.71
N GLY A 118 -10.51 -10.28 -10.46
CA GLY A 118 -11.64 -9.82 -11.26
C GLY A 118 -12.11 -10.84 -12.31
N GLY A 119 -11.18 -11.54 -12.97
CA GLY A 119 -11.48 -12.53 -14.02
C GLY A 119 -12.14 -11.93 -15.27
N LEU A 120 -11.88 -10.66 -15.55
CA LEU A 120 -12.40 -9.90 -16.68
C LEU A 120 -11.57 -10.15 -17.95
N THR A 121 -12.22 -10.14 -19.10
CA THR A 121 -11.54 -9.95 -20.39
C THR A 121 -11.04 -8.50 -20.47
N VAL A 122 -9.80 -8.30 -20.92
CA VAL A 122 -9.23 -6.97 -21.16
C VAL A 122 -9.59 -6.49 -22.58
N ASP A 123 -10.87 -6.22 -22.80
CA ASP A 123 -11.42 -5.81 -24.10
C ASP A 123 -11.49 -4.28 -24.28
N GLY A 124 -11.37 -3.53 -23.18
CA GLY A 124 -11.51 -2.08 -23.17
C GLY A 124 -12.96 -1.59 -23.20
N ALA A 125 -13.94 -2.45 -22.89
CA ALA A 125 -15.35 -2.09 -22.78
C ALA A 125 -15.79 -2.08 -21.31
N PHE A 126 -16.27 -0.93 -20.81
CA PHE A 126 -16.77 -0.82 -19.45
C PHE A 126 -18.27 -1.14 -19.45
N GLY A 127 -18.59 -2.43 -19.51
CA GLY A 127 -19.96 -2.93 -19.36
C GLY A 127 -20.33 -3.29 -17.91
N ALA A 128 -21.52 -3.89 -17.74
CA ALA A 128 -22.05 -4.28 -16.43
C ALA A 128 -21.14 -5.23 -15.64
N GLY A 129 -20.43 -6.14 -16.33
CA GLY A 129 -19.46 -7.04 -15.67
C GLY A 129 -18.29 -6.29 -15.05
N THR A 130 -17.72 -5.31 -15.76
CA THR A 130 -16.66 -4.44 -15.23
C THR A 130 -17.18 -3.60 -14.06
N GLU A 131 -18.39 -3.03 -14.17
CA GLU A 131 -19.01 -2.25 -13.10
C GLU A 131 -19.19 -3.05 -11.81
N ALA A 132 -19.70 -4.28 -11.92
CA ALA A 132 -19.87 -5.16 -10.77
C ALA A 132 -18.55 -5.42 -10.04
N LYS A 133 -17.45 -5.59 -10.79
CA LYS A 133 -16.11 -5.77 -10.21
C LYS A 133 -15.55 -4.49 -9.58
N VAL A 134 -15.83 -3.32 -10.15
CA VAL A 134 -15.48 -2.03 -9.52
C VAL A 134 -16.20 -1.87 -8.19
N ARG A 135 -17.51 -2.09 -8.14
CA ARG A 135 -18.29 -1.96 -6.90
C ARG A 135 -17.81 -2.95 -5.84
N ALA A 136 -17.56 -4.20 -6.23
CA ALA A 136 -17.00 -5.21 -5.31
C ALA A 136 -15.62 -4.79 -4.78
N PHE A 137 -14.75 -4.26 -5.65
CA PHE A 137 -13.46 -3.74 -5.25
C PHE A 137 -13.59 -2.57 -4.27
N GLN A 138 -14.39 -1.55 -4.61
CA GLN A 138 -14.66 -0.40 -3.75
C GLN A 138 -15.16 -0.83 -2.37
N GLN A 139 -16.12 -1.76 -2.32
CA GLN A 139 -16.62 -2.33 -1.07
C GLN A 139 -15.52 -3.05 -0.28
N SER A 140 -14.70 -3.88 -0.93
CA SER A 140 -13.60 -4.61 -0.28
C SER A 140 -12.52 -3.70 0.29
N LYS A 141 -12.36 -2.50 -0.28
CA LYS A 141 -11.38 -1.49 0.15
C LYS A 141 -11.98 -0.43 1.07
N GLY A 142 -13.26 -0.55 1.44
CA GLY A 142 -13.95 0.42 2.29
C GLY A 142 -14.10 1.81 1.64
N LEU A 143 -14.08 1.89 0.31
CA LEU A 143 -14.27 3.14 -0.40
C LEU A 143 -15.75 3.54 -0.37
N SER A 144 -16.00 4.82 -0.10
CA SER A 144 -17.34 5.40 -0.07
C SER A 144 -17.37 6.66 -0.95
N PRO A 145 -18.38 6.81 -1.84
CA PRO A 145 -19.46 5.86 -2.10
C PRO A 145 -19.02 4.61 -2.90
N VAL A 146 -19.77 3.51 -2.79
CA VAL A 146 -19.64 2.34 -3.67
C VAL A 146 -20.47 2.59 -4.93
N ASP A 147 -19.99 3.50 -5.77
CA ASP A 147 -20.73 4.09 -6.88
C ASP A 147 -20.46 3.42 -8.24
N GLY A 148 -19.46 2.54 -8.34
CA GLY A 148 -19.06 1.92 -9.60
C GLY A 148 -18.26 2.84 -10.52
N ILE A 149 -17.85 4.02 -10.05
CA ILE A 149 -17.05 5.00 -10.78
C ILE A 149 -15.59 4.89 -10.34
N VAL A 150 -14.68 4.76 -11.31
CA VAL A 150 -13.25 4.68 -11.04
C VAL A 150 -12.64 6.08 -11.12
N GLY A 151 -12.80 6.85 -10.05
CA GLY A 151 -12.18 8.16 -9.85
C GLY A 151 -10.80 8.08 -9.17
N PRO A 152 -10.20 9.23 -8.81
CA PRO A 152 -8.87 9.28 -8.19
C PRO A 152 -8.70 8.36 -6.99
N ALA A 153 -9.65 8.35 -6.05
CA ALA A 153 -9.57 7.49 -4.86
C ALA A 153 -9.60 5.98 -5.21
N THR A 154 -10.41 5.58 -6.21
CA THR A 154 -10.45 4.18 -6.65
C THR A 154 -9.19 3.81 -7.42
N TRP A 155 -8.66 4.70 -8.27
CA TRP A 155 -7.39 4.50 -8.95
C TRP A 155 -6.23 4.37 -7.96
N GLU A 156 -6.18 5.26 -6.97
CA GLU A 156 -5.17 5.22 -5.91
C GLU A 156 -5.28 3.90 -5.14
N ALA A 157 -6.48 3.45 -4.77
CA ALA A 157 -6.66 2.14 -4.12
C ALA A 157 -6.26 0.95 -5.00
N LEU A 158 -6.55 1.00 -6.31
CA LEU A 158 -6.15 -0.05 -7.26
C LEU A 158 -4.63 -0.15 -7.37
N LEU A 159 -3.94 1.00 -7.38
CA LEU A 159 -2.51 1.14 -7.61
C LEU A 159 -1.68 1.13 -6.30
N SER A 160 -2.25 1.44 -5.14
CA SER A 160 -1.54 1.44 -3.85
C SER A 160 -1.40 0.04 -3.25
N GLY A 161 -2.12 -0.95 -3.76
CA GLY A 161 -1.75 -2.38 -3.60
C GLY A 161 -0.48 -2.77 -4.37
N SER A 162 0.25 -1.79 -4.90
CA SER A 162 1.44 -1.90 -5.74
C SER A 162 2.61 -1.11 -5.16
N GLY A 163 2.98 -1.37 -3.91
CA GLY A 163 4.30 -1.00 -3.41
C GLY A 163 5.38 -1.81 -4.15
N SER A 164 5.91 -1.24 -5.23
CA SER A 164 7.15 -1.60 -5.93
C SER A 164 7.15 -2.91 -6.74
N GLY A 165 7.35 -2.77 -8.06
CA GLY A 165 7.83 -3.78 -9.02
C GLY A 165 7.62 -5.27 -8.68
N SER A 166 6.58 -5.87 -9.26
CA SER A 166 6.51 -7.32 -9.43
C SER A 166 6.62 -7.67 -10.91
N GLY A 167 7.87 -7.76 -11.37
CA GLY A 167 8.20 -8.86 -12.27
C GLY A 167 7.73 -10.15 -11.59
N GLY A 168 7.07 -11.03 -12.34
CA GLY A 168 6.48 -12.26 -11.82
C GLY A 168 7.47 -13.05 -10.97
N GLY A 169 7.30 -12.97 -9.65
CA GLY A 169 8.12 -13.63 -8.65
C GLY A 169 7.46 -13.50 -7.29
N SER A 170 6.98 -14.61 -6.77
CA SER A 170 6.48 -14.72 -5.40
C SER A 170 7.54 -14.27 -4.39
N GLY A 171 7.22 -13.26 -3.58
CA GLY A 171 7.36 -13.42 -2.12
C GLY A 171 8.50 -12.72 -1.38
N THR A 172 9.59 -12.25 -1.99
CA THR A 172 10.73 -11.67 -1.23
C THR A 172 11.56 -10.61 -1.99
N LEU A 173 12.31 -9.80 -1.26
CA LEU A 173 13.16 -8.67 -1.68
C LEU A 173 14.65 -9.04 -1.56
N THR A 174 15.50 -8.37 -2.34
CA THR A 174 16.95 -8.32 -2.08
C THR A 174 17.27 -7.35 -0.95
N HIS A 175 18.47 -7.46 -0.37
CA HIS A 175 18.94 -6.53 0.66
C HIS A 175 18.88 -5.08 0.19
N ALA A 176 19.37 -4.81 -1.03
CA ALA A 176 19.38 -3.45 -1.59
C ALA A 176 17.96 -2.88 -1.76
N GLN A 177 17.00 -3.69 -2.21
CA GLN A 177 15.60 -3.27 -2.37
C GLN A 177 14.97 -2.91 -1.03
N ALA A 178 15.08 -3.78 -0.03
CA ALA A 178 14.54 -3.54 1.30
C ALA A 178 15.23 -2.35 1.99
N ALA A 179 16.57 -2.27 1.92
CA ALA A 179 17.33 -1.15 2.49
C ALA A 179 16.97 0.20 1.86
N ALA A 180 16.77 0.25 0.54
CA ALA A 180 16.31 1.45 -0.14
C ALA A 180 14.91 1.87 0.33
N GLN A 181 14.00 0.90 0.50
CA GLN A 181 12.65 1.15 1.01
C GLN A 181 12.67 1.66 2.46
N PHE A 182 13.51 1.09 3.32
CA PHE A 182 13.68 1.54 4.70
C PHE A 182 14.27 2.94 4.78
N ASN A 183 15.33 3.21 4.02
CA ASN A 183 15.94 4.53 3.96
C ASN A 183 14.94 5.59 3.49
N ALA A 184 14.13 5.30 2.47
CA ALA A 184 13.08 6.21 1.99
C ALA A 184 12.01 6.50 3.06
N ALA A 185 11.72 5.54 3.95
CA ALA A 185 10.80 5.71 5.06
C ALA A 185 11.44 6.36 6.31
N GLY A 186 12.74 6.64 6.29
CA GLY A 186 13.48 7.12 7.46
C GLY A 186 13.69 6.06 8.54
N ILE A 187 13.77 4.79 8.14
CA ILE A 187 14.14 3.66 8.99
C ILE A 187 15.63 3.37 8.73
N GLY A 188 16.44 3.49 9.78
CA GLY A 188 17.85 3.11 9.73
C GLY A 188 18.02 1.61 9.95
N TRP A 189 19.21 1.09 9.66
CA TRP A 189 19.61 -0.25 10.09
C TRP A 189 21.10 -0.28 10.43
N VAL A 190 21.49 -1.20 11.30
CA VAL A 190 22.88 -1.40 11.72
C VAL A 190 23.21 -2.88 11.69
N SER A 191 24.46 -3.22 11.41
CA SER A 191 25.00 -4.58 11.48
C SER A 191 26.23 -4.61 12.36
N SER A 192 26.27 -5.51 13.34
CA SER A 192 27.43 -5.67 14.23
C SER A 192 28.67 -6.18 13.49
N GLY A 193 28.49 -6.99 12.45
CA GLY A 193 29.52 -7.48 11.56
C GLY A 193 29.90 -6.54 10.41
N ASN A 194 29.25 -5.37 10.31
CA ASN A 194 29.42 -4.41 9.21
C ASN A 194 29.21 -5.04 7.82
N CYS A 195 28.15 -5.84 7.67
CA CYS A 195 27.86 -6.62 6.48
C CYS A 195 26.36 -6.90 6.31
N SER A 196 25.96 -7.30 5.10
CA SER A 196 24.59 -7.66 4.74
C SER A 196 24.43 -9.11 4.26
N ASP A 197 25.42 -9.96 4.52
CA ASP A 197 25.45 -11.35 4.09
C ASP A 197 24.55 -12.22 4.96
N ARG A 198 23.46 -12.73 4.38
CA ARG A 198 22.48 -13.56 5.07
C ARG A 198 23.06 -14.83 5.72
N THR A 199 24.18 -15.33 5.21
CA THR A 199 24.80 -16.57 5.71
C THR A 199 25.63 -16.37 6.98
N LYS A 200 25.77 -15.13 7.47
CA LYS A 200 26.57 -14.79 8.66
C LYS A 200 25.69 -14.19 9.74
N SER A 201 25.71 -14.79 10.93
CA SER A 201 24.88 -14.38 12.07
C SER A 201 25.22 -13.01 12.67
N THR A 202 26.38 -12.43 12.31
CA THR A 202 26.76 -11.07 12.72
C THR A 202 26.30 -10.01 11.71
N CYS A 203 25.84 -10.40 10.53
CA CYS A 203 25.32 -9.46 9.54
C CYS A 203 23.86 -9.13 9.83
N THR A 204 23.41 -7.98 9.35
CA THR A 204 21.98 -7.69 9.25
C THR A 204 21.64 -7.75 7.78
N SER A 205 20.93 -8.80 7.37
CA SER A 205 20.58 -9.01 5.96
C SER A 205 19.08 -8.81 5.75
N PHE A 206 18.73 -8.36 4.55
CA PHE A 206 17.33 -8.36 4.11
C PHE A 206 17.15 -9.17 2.83
N ASP A 207 18.16 -9.94 2.42
CA ASP A 207 18.01 -10.85 1.29
C ASP A 207 16.95 -11.89 1.64
N GLY A 208 15.94 -12.03 0.79
CA GLY A 208 14.80 -12.90 1.06
C GLY A 208 13.82 -12.35 2.09
N LEU A 209 13.87 -11.05 2.42
CA LEU A 209 12.85 -10.40 3.25
C LEU A 209 11.53 -10.29 2.47
N ARG A 210 10.38 -10.57 3.08
CA ARG A 210 9.11 -10.47 2.37
C ARG A 210 8.76 -9.01 2.08
N ALA A 211 8.21 -8.75 0.90
CA ALA A 211 7.72 -7.41 0.56
C ALA A 211 6.62 -6.94 1.55
N THR A 212 5.76 -7.84 2.02
CA THR A 212 4.75 -7.51 3.04
C THR A 212 5.37 -7.16 4.39
N THR A 213 6.47 -7.81 4.76
CA THR A 213 7.25 -7.46 5.95
C THR A 213 7.89 -6.09 5.85
N ALA A 214 8.52 -5.77 4.71
CA ALA A 214 9.09 -4.44 4.48
C ALA A 214 8.00 -3.34 4.52
N ASN A 215 6.85 -3.59 3.89
CA ASN A 215 5.70 -2.68 3.93
C ASN A 215 5.16 -2.49 5.36
N GLY A 216 5.09 -3.57 6.13
CA GLY A 216 4.68 -3.52 7.53
C GLY A 216 5.61 -2.67 8.40
N ALA A 217 6.92 -2.76 8.19
CA ALA A 217 7.91 -1.93 8.89
C ALA A 217 7.76 -0.44 8.54
N VAL A 218 7.50 -0.12 7.26
CA VAL A 218 7.20 1.26 6.82
C VAL A 218 5.93 1.78 7.46
N ALA A 219 4.86 0.97 7.51
CA ALA A 219 3.62 1.32 8.17
C ALA A 219 3.81 1.58 9.68
N LEU A 220 4.61 0.75 10.36
CA LEU A 220 4.98 0.97 11.75
C LEU A 220 5.71 2.31 11.92
N LYS A 221 6.70 2.62 11.08
CA LYS A 221 7.41 3.91 11.12
C LYS A 221 6.46 5.10 10.98
N GLN A 222 5.51 5.03 10.05
CA GLN A 222 4.50 6.08 9.86
C GLN A 222 3.59 6.23 11.09
N ALA A 223 3.17 5.11 11.70
CA ALA A 223 2.31 5.11 12.89
C ALA A 223 3.02 5.65 14.15
N VAL A 224 4.32 5.35 14.32
CA VAL A 224 5.13 5.84 15.44
C VAL A 224 5.55 7.31 15.22
N GLY A 225 5.60 7.78 13.98
CA GLY A 225 5.86 9.18 13.63
C GLY A 225 7.33 9.59 13.80
N GLY A 226 7.60 10.64 14.59
CA GLY A 226 8.93 11.25 14.75
C GLY A 226 10.00 10.39 15.42
N CYS A 227 9.67 9.17 15.85
CA CYS A 227 10.59 8.23 16.48
C CYS A 227 11.60 7.66 15.47
N THR A 228 12.89 7.70 15.78
CA THR A 228 13.89 6.99 14.98
C THR A 228 13.72 5.49 15.18
N LEU A 229 13.49 4.75 14.09
CA LEU A 229 13.48 3.30 14.10
C LEU A 229 14.77 2.79 13.47
N THR A 230 15.42 1.85 14.14
CA THR A 230 16.66 1.22 13.67
C THR A 230 16.48 -0.28 13.69
N ILE A 231 16.63 -0.92 12.52
CA ILE A 231 16.61 -2.38 12.39
C ILE A 231 17.99 -2.93 12.78
N THR A 232 18.02 -3.91 13.66
CA THR A 232 19.24 -4.53 14.19
C THR A 232 19.43 -5.98 13.72
N GLY A 233 18.40 -6.59 13.16
CA GLY A 233 18.38 -7.98 12.70
C GLY A 233 17.30 -8.18 11.64
N GLY A 234 17.54 -9.07 10.71
CA GLY A 234 16.70 -9.31 9.56
C GLY A 234 16.60 -10.79 9.25
N THR A 235 17.14 -11.20 8.11
CA THR A 235 16.94 -12.55 7.56
C THR A 235 18.16 -13.46 7.72
N GLU A 236 19.22 -12.98 8.39
CA GLU A 236 20.46 -13.70 8.63
C GLU A 236 20.29 -15.05 9.32
N THR A 237 21.31 -15.91 9.23
CA THR A 237 21.33 -17.21 9.90
C THR A 237 21.48 -17.07 11.42
N GLY A 238 21.11 -18.12 12.16
CA GLY A 238 21.22 -18.18 13.63
C GLY A 238 19.89 -18.11 14.38
N HIS A 239 18.78 -17.94 13.65
CA HIS A 239 17.42 -17.89 14.21
C HIS A 239 16.72 -19.25 14.17
N THR A 240 15.73 -19.45 15.06
CA THR A 240 14.90 -20.67 15.08
C THR A 240 14.07 -20.80 13.78
N PRO A 241 14.05 -21.97 13.13
CA PRO A 241 13.20 -22.21 11.96
C PRO A 241 11.70 -22.20 12.31
N GLY A 242 10.87 -21.87 11.33
CA GLY A 242 9.41 -21.89 11.46
C GLY A 242 8.74 -21.12 10.33
N THR A 243 7.42 -21.27 10.17
CA THR A 243 6.65 -20.59 9.12
C THR A 243 6.87 -19.08 9.17
N TYR A 244 6.61 -18.47 10.33
CA TYR A 244 6.84 -17.05 10.60
C TYR A 244 8.20 -16.88 11.29
N SER A 245 9.28 -16.91 10.52
CA SER A 245 10.66 -16.81 11.03
C SER A 245 11.44 -15.72 10.29
N HIS A 246 12.58 -15.31 10.87
CA HIS A 246 13.60 -14.49 10.21
C HIS A 246 14.06 -15.17 8.91
N GLY A 247 14.30 -16.49 8.99
CA GLY A 247 14.63 -17.37 7.87
C GLY A 247 13.65 -17.29 6.69
N ASN A 248 12.36 -17.09 6.95
CA ASN A 248 11.35 -16.97 5.89
C ASN A 248 10.96 -15.51 5.58
N GLY A 249 11.71 -14.55 6.13
CA GLY A 249 11.55 -13.13 5.83
C GLY A 249 10.33 -12.48 6.48
N TYR A 250 9.76 -13.09 7.54
CA TYR A 250 8.56 -12.61 8.23
C TYR A 250 8.86 -11.69 9.42
N LYS A 251 10.12 -11.64 9.88
CA LYS A 251 10.51 -10.98 11.12
C LYS A 251 11.62 -9.97 10.89
N LEU A 252 11.62 -8.92 11.71
CA LEU A 252 12.67 -7.91 11.80
C LEU A 252 12.88 -7.56 13.28
N ASP A 253 14.14 -7.39 13.67
CA ASP A 253 14.50 -6.90 14.99
C ASP A 253 14.65 -5.39 14.95
N PHE A 254 13.98 -4.69 15.85
CA PHE A 254 14.12 -3.25 16.01
C PHE A 254 14.82 -2.94 17.33
N GLN A 255 15.74 -1.97 17.28
CA GLN A 255 16.34 -1.42 18.48
C GLN A 255 15.25 -0.98 19.47
N ARG A 256 15.39 -1.40 20.72
CA ARG A 256 14.46 -1.02 21.78
C ARG A 256 14.68 0.43 22.19
N VAL A 257 13.84 1.33 21.71
CA VAL A 257 13.85 2.75 22.05
C VAL A 257 12.54 3.16 22.71
N ALA A 258 12.59 4.14 23.62
CA ALA A 258 11.46 4.53 24.46
C ALA A 258 10.21 4.90 23.65
N CYS A 259 10.36 5.64 22.55
CA CYS A 259 9.21 6.04 21.71
C CYS A 259 8.52 4.85 21.02
N LEU A 260 9.29 3.88 20.51
CA LEU A 260 8.72 2.66 19.93
C LEU A 260 8.02 1.83 21.01
N THR A 261 8.67 1.65 22.17
CA THR A 261 8.10 0.94 23.31
C THR A 261 6.78 1.58 23.75
N SER A 262 6.74 2.89 23.98
CA SER A 262 5.52 3.59 24.38
C SER A 262 4.43 3.48 23.32
N HIS A 263 4.76 3.57 22.02
CA HIS A 263 3.76 3.39 20.97
C HIS A 263 3.14 1.99 21.03
N ILE A 264 3.97 0.94 21.09
CA ILE A 264 3.50 -0.45 21.15
C ILE A 264 2.63 -0.69 22.40
N THR A 265 3.14 -0.36 23.58
CA THR A 265 2.47 -0.69 24.85
C THR A 265 1.18 0.10 25.08
N ASN A 266 1.06 1.28 24.48
CA ASN A 266 -0.14 2.12 24.62
C ASN A 266 -1.18 1.88 23.51
N THR A 267 -0.78 1.29 22.38
CA THR A 267 -1.64 1.18 21.18
C THR A 267 -2.06 -0.25 20.89
N PHE A 268 -1.20 -1.23 21.14
CA PHE A 268 -1.42 -2.63 20.76
C PHE A 268 -1.90 -3.46 21.95
N ALA A 269 -2.73 -4.47 21.67
CA ALA A 269 -3.30 -5.30 22.72
C ALA A 269 -2.24 -6.26 23.28
N TYR A 270 -2.09 -6.30 24.60
CA TYR A 270 -1.28 -7.34 25.25
C TYR A 270 -1.82 -8.73 24.91
N SER A 271 -0.95 -9.63 24.44
CA SER A 271 -1.32 -10.97 23.96
C SER A 271 -0.63 -12.11 24.70
N GLY A 272 0.05 -11.82 25.80
CA GLY A 272 0.63 -12.82 26.70
C GLY A 272 2.15 -12.69 26.85
N THR A 273 2.77 -13.74 27.35
CA THR A 273 4.23 -13.84 27.54
C THR A 273 4.71 -15.17 26.98
N ARG A 274 5.76 -15.15 26.16
CA ARG A 274 6.43 -16.35 25.64
C ARG A 274 7.15 -17.11 26.76
N SER A 275 7.49 -18.38 26.52
CA SER A 275 8.18 -19.23 27.50
C SER A 275 9.58 -18.73 27.90
N ASP A 276 10.20 -17.91 27.05
CA ASP A 276 11.47 -17.21 27.30
C ASP A 276 11.30 -15.91 28.13
N GLY A 277 10.06 -15.55 28.48
CA GLY A 277 9.74 -14.35 29.24
C GLY A 277 9.53 -13.09 28.42
N ALA A 278 9.54 -13.17 27.07
CA ALA A 278 9.25 -12.02 26.23
C ALA A 278 7.75 -11.66 26.25
N THR A 279 7.43 -10.40 26.52
CA THR A 279 6.05 -9.91 26.54
C THR A 279 5.55 -9.64 25.14
N LEU A 280 4.34 -10.11 24.81
CA LEU A 280 3.74 -10.01 23.49
C LEU A 280 2.65 -8.93 23.42
N TYR A 281 2.66 -8.20 22.31
CA TYR A 281 1.61 -7.27 21.92
C TYR A 281 1.18 -7.56 20.48
N THR A 282 -0.12 -7.47 20.20
CA THR A 282 -0.70 -7.72 18.88
C THR A 282 -1.37 -6.46 18.36
N ALA A 283 -0.93 -5.99 17.19
CA ALA A 283 -1.55 -4.85 16.51
C ALA A 283 -2.86 -5.25 15.81
N PRO A 284 -3.76 -4.30 15.51
CA PRO A 284 -4.98 -4.58 14.73
C PRO A 284 -4.72 -5.23 13.36
N SER A 285 -3.53 -5.05 12.78
CA SER A 285 -3.10 -5.72 11.55
C SER A 285 -2.82 -7.22 11.72
N GLY A 286 -2.80 -7.73 12.95
CA GLY A 286 -2.37 -9.08 13.29
C GLY A 286 -0.87 -9.22 13.57
N ASN A 287 -0.06 -8.19 13.29
CA ASN A 287 1.38 -8.22 13.55
C ASN A 287 1.65 -8.39 15.06
N ILE A 288 2.68 -9.18 15.37
CA ILE A 288 3.03 -9.56 16.74
C ILE A 288 4.36 -8.91 17.10
N TYR A 289 4.43 -8.28 18.27
CA TYR A 289 5.58 -7.55 18.78
C TYR A 289 6.00 -8.20 20.10
N ALA A 290 7.19 -8.79 20.12
CA ALA A 290 7.77 -9.40 21.32
C ALA A 290 8.85 -8.48 21.92
N ASP A 291 8.68 -8.08 23.18
CA ASP A 291 9.71 -7.34 23.93
C ASP A 291 10.72 -8.33 24.52
N GLU A 292 11.89 -8.47 23.89
CA GLU A 292 12.99 -9.31 24.38
C GLU A 292 13.97 -8.54 25.27
N LYS A 293 13.53 -7.39 25.85
CA LYS A 293 14.26 -6.48 26.76
C LYS A 293 15.43 -5.74 26.12
N THR A 294 16.07 -6.31 25.11
CA THR A 294 17.21 -5.72 24.39
C THR A 294 16.78 -5.13 23.04
N HIS A 295 15.83 -5.77 22.38
CA HIS A 295 15.25 -5.37 21.10
C HIS A 295 13.77 -5.77 21.06
N TRP A 296 13.06 -5.24 20.07
CA TRP A 296 11.72 -5.70 19.70
C TRP A 296 11.85 -6.70 18.56
N ASP A 297 11.39 -7.91 18.81
CA ASP A 297 11.28 -8.96 17.79
C ASP A 297 9.87 -8.91 17.17
N VAL A 298 9.77 -8.41 15.94
CA VAL A 298 8.48 -8.09 15.30
C VAL A 298 8.18 -9.07 14.17
N THR A 299 7.05 -9.76 14.27
CA THR A 299 6.52 -10.68 13.26
C THR A 299 5.40 -10.01 12.46
N PHE A 300 5.58 -9.95 11.15
CA PHE A 300 4.61 -9.36 10.22
C PHE A 300 3.83 -10.47 9.53
N VAL A 301 2.54 -10.62 9.83
CA VAL A 301 1.71 -11.77 9.38
C VAL A 301 0.76 -11.43 8.23
N GLY A 302 0.80 -10.18 7.75
CA GLY A 302 0.00 -9.67 6.62
C GLY A 302 0.58 -9.95 5.24
#